data_AF-A0A7X9KFW8-F1
#
_entry.id   AF-A0A7X9KFW8-F1
#
_cell.length_a   1.000
_cell.length_b   1.000
_cell.length_c   1.000
_cell.angle_alpha   90.00
_cell.angle_beta   90.00
_cell.angle_gamma   90.00
#
_symmetry.space_group_name_H-M   'P 1'
#
loop_
_entity.id
_entity.type
_entity.pdbx_description
1 polymer ?
#
loop_
_entity_poly.entity_id
_entity_poly.type
_entity_poly.pdbx_seq_one_letter_code
_entity_poly.pdbx_strand_id
1 'polypeptide(L)'
;MERLRQAIMEKGHGIGNDIVQVGSFLNHGLDTGLLFEMGAAIAGHFRHAHPDLIMTVEASGIALAITTAHALDNLPVLFCKKSPARNQDEALYTTQVVSYTHGASYQMRCARDLLPKGKRVLIVDDFLADGQAIQGMLDLVRQAGATAVGAAVAIEKGFQPGGQRLRAQGLEVLSLSIVRQIKDGKLLLSED
;
A
#
# COMPACT_ATOMS: atom_id res chain seq x y z
N MET A 1 14.94 -2.93 -0.73
CA MET A 1 15.14 -4.37 -0.43
C MET A 1 15.71 -5.10 -1.64
N GLU A 2 16.89 -5.70 -1.52
CA GLU A 2 17.61 -6.31 -2.66
C GLU A 2 16.85 -7.43 -3.37
N ARG A 3 16.24 -8.34 -2.62
CA ARG A 3 15.48 -9.48 -3.19
C ARG A 3 14.28 -9.03 -4.04
N LEU A 4 13.59 -7.96 -3.63
CA LEU A 4 12.52 -7.37 -4.44
C LEU A 4 13.08 -6.70 -5.70
N ARG A 5 14.24 -6.02 -5.62
CA ARG A 5 14.90 -5.42 -6.78
C ARG A 5 15.24 -6.48 -7.82
N GLN A 6 15.80 -7.61 -7.40
CA GLN A 6 16.10 -8.75 -8.26
C GLN A 6 14.84 -9.29 -8.94
N ALA A 7 13.76 -9.53 -8.18
CA ALA A 7 12.50 -9.99 -8.74
C ALA A 7 11.91 -9.01 -9.78
N ILE A 8 12.02 -7.70 -9.54
CA ILE A 8 11.58 -6.67 -10.51
C ILE A 8 12.45 -6.69 -11.77
N MET A 9 13.77 -6.85 -11.66
CA MET A 9 14.67 -6.89 -12.81
C MET A 9 14.51 -8.15 -13.65
N GLU A 10 14.23 -9.29 -13.02
CA GLU A 10 14.10 -10.59 -13.69
C GLU A 10 12.71 -10.81 -14.30
N LYS A 11 11.66 -10.41 -13.56
CA LYS A 11 10.27 -10.79 -13.88
C LYS A 11 9.37 -9.59 -14.19
N GLY A 12 9.86 -8.37 -13.96
CA GLY A 12 9.11 -7.14 -14.19
C GLY A 12 9.27 -6.61 -15.61
N HIS A 13 8.22 -5.99 -16.12
CA HIS A 13 8.22 -5.36 -17.44
C HIS A 13 7.50 -4.01 -17.40
N GLY A 14 8.02 -3.02 -18.13
CA GLY A 14 7.37 -1.72 -18.29
C GLY A 14 6.52 -1.67 -19.56
N ILE A 15 5.30 -1.14 -19.47
CA ILE A 15 4.46 -0.86 -20.64
C ILE A 15 4.32 0.65 -20.75
N GLY A 16 4.68 1.19 -21.91
CA GLY A 16 4.73 2.65 -22.11
C GLY A 16 5.70 3.30 -21.12
N ASN A 17 5.25 4.41 -20.51
CA ASN A 17 6.07 5.20 -19.58
C ASN A 17 5.50 5.23 -18.16
N ASP A 18 4.42 4.50 -17.89
CA ASP A 18 3.63 4.62 -16.66
C ASP A 18 3.22 3.29 -16.02
N ILE A 19 3.19 2.18 -16.77
CA ILE A 19 2.73 0.88 -16.27
C ILE A 19 3.92 0.01 -15.89
N VAL A 20 3.97 -0.37 -14.61
CA VAL A 20 4.92 -1.34 -14.05
C VAL A 20 4.20 -2.68 -13.91
N GLN A 21 4.57 -3.66 -14.70
CA GLN A 21 3.94 -4.98 -14.73
C GLN A 21 4.79 -5.98 -13.92
N VAL A 22 4.22 -6.45 -12.81
CA VAL A 22 4.84 -7.42 -11.86
C VAL A 22 3.86 -8.54 -11.49
N GLY A 23 2.95 -8.85 -12.41
CA GLY A 23 1.82 -9.75 -12.16
C GLY A 23 2.23 -11.18 -11.78
N SER A 24 3.44 -11.62 -12.07
CA SER A 24 3.91 -12.98 -11.77
C SER A 24 4.26 -13.21 -10.30
N PHE A 25 4.49 -12.16 -9.50
CA PHE A 25 4.93 -12.29 -8.11
C PHE A 25 4.23 -11.39 -7.08
N LEU A 26 3.50 -10.33 -7.51
CA LEU A 26 2.85 -9.39 -6.58
C LEU A 26 1.33 -9.22 -6.81
N ASN A 27 0.86 -9.04 -8.04
CA ASN A 27 -0.51 -8.55 -8.30
C ASN A 27 -1.50 -9.62 -8.81
N HIS A 28 -1.02 -10.78 -9.28
CA HIS A 28 -1.88 -11.86 -9.78
C HIS A 28 -1.36 -13.23 -9.32
N GLY A 29 -0.14 -13.58 -9.71
CA GLY A 29 0.69 -14.56 -9.03
C GLY A 29 1.35 -13.94 -7.81
N LEU A 30 1.51 -14.73 -6.76
CA LEU A 30 2.14 -14.33 -5.50
C LEU A 30 3.37 -15.20 -5.25
N ASP A 31 4.54 -14.57 -5.13
CA ASP A 31 5.72 -15.23 -4.59
C ASP A 31 5.67 -15.11 -3.06
N THR A 32 5.22 -16.18 -2.41
CA THR A 32 4.98 -16.18 -0.96
C THR A 32 6.27 -15.93 -0.17
N GLY A 33 7.39 -16.52 -0.59
CA GLY A 33 8.69 -16.30 0.05
C GLY A 33 9.07 -14.82 0.01
N LEU A 34 8.98 -14.20 -1.16
CA LEU A 34 9.24 -12.77 -1.31
C LEU A 34 8.28 -11.90 -0.48
N LEU A 35 6.99 -12.24 -0.43
CA LEU A 35 6.01 -11.53 0.41
C LEU A 35 6.37 -11.56 1.90
N PHE A 36 6.77 -12.72 2.44
CA PHE A 36 7.20 -12.82 3.84
C PHE A 36 8.49 -12.04 4.10
N GLU A 37 9.46 -12.08 3.19
CA GLU A 37 10.67 -11.25 3.29
C GLU A 37 10.32 -9.75 3.29
N MET A 38 9.41 -9.31 2.41
CA MET A 38 8.93 -7.92 2.35
C MET A 38 8.18 -7.52 3.63
N GLY A 39 7.27 -8.36 4.11
CA GLY A 39 6.53 -8.11 5.35
C GLY A 39 7.45 -7.98 6.56
N ALA A 40 8.49 -8.81 6.65
CA ALA A 40 9.52 -8.71 7.70
C ALA A 40 10.33 -7.41 7.60
N ALA A 41 10.67 -6.96 6.38
CA ALA A 41 11.37 -5.69 6.17
C ALA A 41 10.52 -4.49 6.61
N ILE A 42 9.23 -4.48 6.25
CA ILE A 42 8.28 -3.43 6.69
C ILE A 42 8.13 -3.45 8.21
N ALA A 43 7.95 -4.62 8.80
CA ALA A 43 7.85 -4.78 10.25
C ALA A 43 9.10 -4.27 10.97
N GLY A 44 10.29 -4.61 10.48
CA GLY A 44 11.56 -4.13 11.03
C GLY A 44 11.67 -2.60 11.04
N HIS A 45 11.21 -1.96 9.97
CA HIS A 45 11.19 -0.50 9.86
C HIS A 45 10.19 0.13 10.84
N PHE A 46 8.93 -0.33 10.86
CA PHE A 46 7.85 0.32 11.61
C PHE A 46 7.65 -0.19 13.05
N ARG A 47 8.43 -1.16 13.53
CA ARG A 47 8.29 -1.68 14.91
C ARG A 47 8.39 -0.59 15.97
N HIS A 48 9.28 0.39 15.74
CA HIS A 48 9.47 1.54 16.64
C HIS A 48 8.20 2.42 16.74
N ALA A 49 7.33 2.36 15.75
CA ALA A 49 6.10 3.12 15.69
C ALA A 49 4.92 2.40 16.35
N HIS A 50 5.12 1.22 16.96
CA HIS A 50 4.10 0.50 17.73
C HIS A 50 2.69 0.50 17.09
N PRO A 51 2.53 0.02 15.84
CA PRO A 51 1.21 -0.05 15.22
C PRO A 51 0.29 -1.01 15.99
N ASP A 52 -1.01 -0.69 16.03
CA ASP A 52 -2.08 -1.53 16.59
C ASP A 52 -2.80 -2.34 15.51
N LEU A 53 -2.76 -1.88 14.26
CA LEU A 53 -3.57 -2.36 13.14
C LEU A 53 -2.85 -2.06 11.83
N ILE A 54 -2.89 -3.02 10.91
CA ILE A 54 -2.50 -2.79 9.51
C ILE A 54 -3.73 -2.43 8.69
N MET A 55 -3.68 -1.34 7.94
CA MET A 55 -4.72 -0.95 7.00
C MET A 55 -4.23 -1.08 5.56
N THR A 56 -5.08 -1.62 4.69
CA THR A 56 -4.82 -1.72 3.24
C THR A 56 -6.12 -1.49 2.45
N VAL A 57 -6.07 -1.57 1.12
CA VAL A 57 -7.24 -1.56 0.25
C VAL A 57 -7.25 -2.79 -0.66
N GLU A 58 -8.42 -3.33 -0.95
CA GLU A 58 -8.54 -4.48 -1.84
C GLU A 58 -8.03 -4.20 -3.28
N ALA A 59 -7.45 -5.18 -3.98
CA ALA A 59 -7.18 -6.56 -3.53
C ALA A 59 -5.68 -6.82 -3.30
N SER A 60 -4.80 -6.29 -4.16
CA SER A 60 -3.39 -6.67 -4.23
C SER A 60 -2.59 -6.34 -2.96
N GLY A 61 -2.91 -5.23 -2.27
CA GLY A 61 -2.27 -4.87 -0.99
C GLY A 61 -2.50 -5.87 0.14
N ILE A 62 -3.54 -6.73 0.07
CA ILE A 62 -3.91 -7.67 1.14
C ILE A 62 -2.79 -8.66 1.47
N ALA A 63 -2.13 -9.22 0.45
CA ALA A 63 -1.08 -10.22 0.67
C ALA A 63 0.13 -9.63 1.43
N LEU A 64 0.52 -8.40 1.08
CA LEU A 64 1.60 -7.69 1.75
C LEU A 64 1.18 -7.23 3.16
N ALA A 65 -0.07 -6.79 3.33
CA ALA A 65 -0.60 -6.41 4.63
C ALA A 65 -0.61 -7.58 5.61
N ILE A 66 -1.03 -8.78 5.19
CA ILE A 66 -1.06 -9.98 6.02
C ILE A 66 0.35 -10.39 6.46
N THR A 67 1.30 -10.44 5.53
CA THR A 67 2.69 -10.83 5.85
C THR A 67 3.37 -9.81 6.77
N THR A 68 3.09 -8.51 6.57
CA THR A 68 3.55 -7.45 7.48
C THR A 68 2.93 -7.59 8.87
N ALA A 69 1.62 -7.82 8.95
CA ALA A 69 0.90 -7.99 10.21
C ALA A 69 1.39 -9.21 11.00
N HIS A 70 1.66 -10.32 10.30
CA HIS A 70 2.24 -11.52 10.89
C HIS A 70 3.61 -11.24 11.51
N ALA A 71 4.48 -10.49 10.82
CA ALA A 71 5.80 -10.10 11.32
C ALA A 71 5.76 -9.08 12.47
N LEU A 72 4.65 -8.35 12.62
CA LEU A 72 4.37 -7.44 13.74
C LEU A 72 3.57 -8.15 14.85
N ASP A 73 3.89 -9.40 15.18
CA ASP A 73 3.27 -10.12 16.30
C ASP A 73 1.77 -10.41 16.09
N ASN A 74 1.38 -10.68 14.84
CA ASN A 74 0.01 -11.02 14.41
C ASN A 74 -1.01 -9.91 14.67
N LEU A 75 -0.67 -8.66 14.35
CA LEU A 75 -1.64 -7.57 14.38
C LEU A 75 -2.87 -7.87 13.50
N PRO A 76 -4.03 -7.29 13.81
CA PRO A 76 -5.17 -7.34 12.92
C PRO A 76 -4.88 -6.62 11.59
N VAL A 77 -5.60 -7.02 10.54
CA VAL A 77 -5.60 -6.37 9.22
C VAL A 77 -7.01 -5.89 8.90
N LEU A 78 -7.13 -4.61 8.55
CA LEU A 78 -8.35 -4.01 8.01
C LEU A 78 -8.11 -3.65 6.54
N PHE A 79 -8.83 -4.31 5.63
CA PHE A 79 -8.81 -3.92 4.22
C PHE A 79 -10.07 -3.14 3.84
N CYS A 80 -9.87 -1.96 3.24
CA CYS A 80 -10.93 -1.13 2.72
C CYS A 80 -11.50 -1.71 1.42
N LYS A 81 -12.81 -1.52 1.21
CA LYS A 81 -13.53 -1.96 0.00
C LYS A 81 -13.78 -0.80 -0.96
N LYS A 82 -13.73 -1.09 -2.27
CA LYS A 82 -14.03 -0.16 -3.37
C LYS A 82 -15.49 -0.31 -3.84
N SER A 83 -16.03 -1.52 -3.81
CA SER A 83 -17.41 -1.82 -4.22
C SER A 83 -18.36 -2.03 -3.04
N PRO A 84 -19.63 -1.58 -3.13
CA PRO A 84 -20.60 -1.77 -2.06
C PRO A 84 -20.85 -3.26 -1.87
N ALA A 85 -20.89 -3.73 -0.62
CA ALA A 85 -21.31 -5.09 -0.31
C ALA A 85 -22.82 -5.10 -0.04
N ARG A 86 -23.55 -6.06 -0.62
CA ARG A 86 -25.01 -6.22 -0.40
C ARG A 86 -25.40 -6.48 1.06
N ASN A 87 -24.43 -6.79 1.94
CA ASN A 87 -24.63 -7.17 3.33
C ASN A 87 -24.07 -6.13 4.33
N GLN A 88 -23.89 -4.86 3.93
CA GLN A 88 -23.39 -3.81 4.83
C GLN A 88 -24.54 -2.96 5.39
N ASP A 89 -25.15 -3.45 6.47
CA ASP A 89 -26.06 -2.70 7.34
C ASP A 89 -25.31 -1.87 8.42
N GLU A 90 -23.97 -1.89 8.41
CA GLU A 90 -23.13 -1.35 9.48
C GLU A 90 -22.73 0.10 9.24
N ALA A 91 -22.52 0.86 10.33
CA ALA A 91 -21.99 2.21 10.24
C ALA A 91 -20.60 2.20 9.60
N LEU A 92 -20.43 2.93 8.49
CA LEU A 92 -19.18 2.97 7.72
C LEU A 92 -18.48 4.32 7.86
N TYR A 93 -17.15 4.29 7.72
CA TYR A 93 -16.37 5.44 7.24
C TYR A 93 -16.26 5.34 5.72
N THR A 94 -16.41 6.47 5.03
CA THR A 94 -16.35 6.51 3.56
C THR A 94 -15.55 7.71 3.09
N THR A 95 -14.88 7.54 1.95
CA THR A 95 -14.16 8.63 1.29
C THR A 95 -14.15 8.41 -0.22
N GLN A 96 -14.10 9.49 -1.00
CA GLN A 96 -14.04 9.40 -2.46
C GLN A 96 -12.58 9.43 -2.91
N VAL A 97 -12.19 8.43 -3.70
CA VAL A 97 -10.85 8.32 -4.26
C VAL A 97 -10.92 8.44 -5.77
N VAL A 98 -10.15 9.37 -6.32
CA VAL A 98 -10.03 9.56 -7.78
C VAL A 98 -8.95 8.63 -8.31
N SER A 99 -9.34 7.69 -9.18
CA SER A 99 -8.39 6.83 -9.89
C SER A 99 -8.04 7.44 -11.24
N TYR A 100 -6.84 8.03 -11.36
CA TYR A 100 -6.37 8.58 -12.62
C TYR A 100 -6.09 7.51 -13.68
N THR A 101 -5.70 6.30 -13.27
CA THR A 101 -5.49 5.17 -14.19
C THR A 101 -6.77 4.65 -14.84
N HIS A 102 -7.93 4.85 -14.19
CA HIS A 102 -9.23 4.41 -14.72
C HIS A 102 -10.16 5.57 -15.11
N GLY A 103 -9.73 6.83 -14.95
CA GLY A 103 -10.57 8.00 -15.20
C GLY A 103 -11.87 8.03 -14.40
N ALA A 104 -11.92 7.31 -13.27
CA ALA A 104 -13.13 7.06 -12.50
C ALA A 104 -12.87 7.27 -11.01
N SER A 105 -13.84 7.89 -10.32
CA SER A 105 -13.84 7.92 -8.87
C SER A 105 -14.54 6.69 -8.31
N TYR A 106 -14.00 6.11 -7.25
CA TYR A 106 -14.69 5.10 -6.46
C TYR A 106 -14.82 5.56 -5.02
N GLN A 107 -15.78 4.99 -4.30
CA GLN A 107 -15.96 5.25 -2.88
C GLN A 107 -15.26 4.15 -2.09
N MET A 108 -14.20 4.51 -1.38
CA MET A 108 -13.51 3.63 -0.44
C MET A 108 -14.27 3.63 0.88
N ARG A 109 -14.44 2.45 1.49
CA ARG A 109 -15.17 2.30 2.74
C ARG A 109 -14.57 1.25 3.67
N CYS A 110 -14.68 1.47 4.97
CA CYS A 110 -14.38 0.49 6.03
C CYS A 110 -15.43 0.55 7.14
N ALA A 111 -15.57 -0.55 7.89
CA ALA A 111 -16.49 -0.64 9.02
C ALA A 111 -15.92 0.11 10.24
N ARG A 112 -16.77 0.86 10.94
CA ARG A 112 -16.32 1.75 12.04
C ARG A 112 -15.80 0.99 13.26
N ASP A 113 -16.40 -0.15 13.56
CA ASP A 113 -16.02 -1.04 14.66
C ASP A 113 -14.62 -1.63 14.49
N LEU A 114 -14.19 -1.84 13.24
CA LEU A 114 -12.84 -2.33 12.90
C LEU A 114 -11.77 -1.23 12.91
N LEU A 115 -12.15 0.06 13.03
CA LEU A 115 -11.23 1.18 13.16
C LEU A 115 -11.56 2.07 14.37
N PRO A 116 -11.31 1.59 15.61
CA PRO A 116 -11.57 2.37 16.82
C PRO A 116 -10.74 3.65 16.93
N LYS A 117 -11.31 4.66 17.59
CA LYS A 117 -10.62 5.91 17.96
C LYS A 117 -9.34 5.64 18.75
N GLY A 118 -8.29 6.42 18.47
CA GLY A 118 -7.01 6.35 19.17
C GLY A 118 -6.05 5.25 18.71
N LYS A 119 -6.49 4.37 17.79
CA LYS A 119 -5.63 3.32 17.23
C LYS A 119 -4.48 3.89 16.41
N ARG A 120 -3.33 3.23 16.47
CA ARG A 120 -2.15 3.50 15.65
C ARG A 120 -2.17 2.61 14.41
N VAL A 121 -2.27 3.20 13.23
CA VAL A 121 -2.55 2.48 11.98
C VAL A 121 -1.34 2.57 11.07
N LEU A 122 -0.78 1.43 10.69
CA LEU A 122 0.22 1.36 9.62
C LEU A 122 -0.49 1.03 8.31
N ILE A 123 -0.35 1.91 7.32
CA ILE A 123 -0.89 1.68 5.98
C ILE A 123 0.09 0.84 5.17
N VAL A 124 -0.40 -0.21 4.51
CA VAL A 124 0.40 -1.08 3.65
C VAL A 124 -0.30 -1.27 2.31
N ASP A 125 0.38 -1.04 1.19
CA ASP A 125 -0.18 -1.22 -0.15
C ASP A 125 0.84 -1.82 -1.13
N ASP A 126 0.39 -2.35 -2.26
CA ASP A 126 1.29 -2.94 -3.27
C ASP A 126 2.07 -1.86 -4.03
N PHE A 127 1.39 -0.79 -4.46
CA PHE A 127 1.96 0.28 -5.26
C PHE A 127 1.73 1.68 -4.68
N LEU A 128 2.75 2.52 -4.78
CA LEU A 128 2.63 3.97 -4.66
C LEU A 128 2.83 4.64 -6.02
N ALA A 129 1.74 5.20 -6.54
CA ALA A 129 1.67 5.92 -7.80
C ALA A 129 1.38 7.41 -7.55
N ASP A 130 0.17 7.87 -7.83
CA ASP A 130 -0.30 9.23 -7.50
C ASP A 130 -0.54 9.42 -5.99
N GLY A 131 -0.68 8.32 -5.22
CA GLY A 131 -0.86 8.35 -3.76
C GLY A 131 -2.31 8.47 -3.29
N GLN A 132 -3.28 8.53 -4.21
CA GLN A 132 -4.70 8.72 -3.91
C GLN A 132 -5.30 7.63 -3.01
N ALA A 133 -4.88 6.37 -3.16
CA ALA A 133 -5.36 5.28 -2.31
C ALA A 133 -4.88 5.46 -0.85
N ILE A 134 -3.60 5.76 -0.65
CA ILE A 134 -3.03 6.07 0.66
C ILE A 134 -3.72 7.30 1.25
N GLN A 135 -3.94 8.35 0.46
CA GLN A 135 -4.66 9.55 0.92
C GLN A 135 -6.09 9.25 1.37
N GLY A 136 -6.79 8.36 0.66
CA GLY A 136 -8.10 7.86 1.07
C GLY A 136 -8.05 7.12 2.41
N MET A 137 -7.09 6.22 2.59
CA MET A 137 -6.90 5.52 3.87
C MET A 137 -6.56 6.49 5.02
N LEU A 138 -5.71 7.49 4.78
CA LEU A 138 -5.41 8.54 5.75
C LEU A 138 -6.67 9.32 6.16
N ASP A 139 -7.55 9.62 5.20
CA ASP A 139 -8.82 10.30 5.49
C ASP A 139 -9.75 9.43 6.35
N LEU A 140 -9.86 8.12 6.08
CA LEU A 140 -10.63 7.20 6.92
C LEU A 140 -10.05 7.09 8.34
N VAL A 141 -8.73 7.01 8.47
CA VAL A 141 -8.03 7.03 9.77
C VAL A 141 -8.33 8.32 10.54
N ARG A 142 -8.31 9.48 9.86
CA ARG A 142 -8.68 10.77 10.44
C ARG A 142 -10.15 10.82 10.88
N GLN A 143 -11.08 10.33 10.06
CA GLN A 143 -12.51 10.26 10.39
C GLN A 143 -12.77 9.42 11.65
N ALA A 144 -11.98 8.37 11.86
CA ALA A 144 -12.05 7.53 13.05
C ALA A 144 -11.46 8.18 14.32
N GLY A 145 -10.70 9.26 14.18
CA GLY A 145 -9.88 9.80 15.27
C GLY A 145 -8.75 8.85 15.67
N ALA A 146 -8.28 8.04 14.72
CA ALA A 146 -7.08 7.21 14.83
C ALA A 146 -5.85 7.99 14.30
N THR A 147 -4.65 7.42 14.43
CA THR A 147 -3.38 8.03 13.99
C THR A 147 -2.72 7.12 12.98
N ALA A 148 -2.44 7.63 11.77
CA ALA A 148 -1.59 6.92 10.82
C ALA A 148 -0.14 7.09 11.26
N VAL A 149 0.55 5.98 11.52
CA VAL A 149 1.96 6.01 11.97
C VAL A 149 2.95 6.01 10.81
N GLY A 150 2.47 5.73 9.60
CA GLY A 150 3.26 5.71 8.38
C GLY A 150 2.55 4.94 7.28
N ALA A 151 3.20 4.88 6.13
CA ALA A 151 2.79 4.05 5.00
C ALA A 151 3.97 3.25 4.45
N ALA A 152 3.72 2.00 4.09
CA ALA A 152 4.69 1.13 3.44
C ALA A 152 4.14 0.62 2.11
N VAL A 153 4.98 0.61 1.07
CA VAL A 153 4.64 -0.01 -0.21
C VAL A 153 5.73 -0.93 -0.71
N ALA A 154 5.34 -1.97 -1.47
CA ALA A 154 6.32 -2.79 -2.16
C ALA A 154 7.03 -1.97 -3.25
N ILE A 155 6.27 -1.31 -4.13
CA ILE A 155 6.84 -0.61 -5.29
C ILE A 155 6.30 0.82 -5.40
N GLU A 156 7.19 1.81 -5.33
CA GLU A 156 6.88 3.20 -5.67
C GLU A 156 7.27 3.50 -7.12
N LYS A 157 6.36 4.17 -7.86
CA LYS A 157 6.65 4.78 -9.15
C LYS A 157 7.24 6.17 -8.90
N GLY A 158 8.55 6.25 -8.72
CA GLY A 158 9.27 7.49 -8.38
C GLY A 158 9.17 8.59 -9.44
N PHE A 159 8.76 8.25 -10.66
CA PHE A 159 8.42 9.23 -11.71
C PHE A 159 7.02 9.84 -11.56
N GLN A 160 6.26 9.48 -10.52
CA GLN A 160 4.97 10.06 -10.16
C GLN A 160 5.04 10.81 -8.82
N PRO A 161 4.19 11.82 -8.60
CA PRO A 161 4.36 12.74 -7.48
C PRO A 161 3.86 12.22 -6.12
N GLY A 162 3.24 11.03 -6.06
CA GLY A 162 2.52 10.56 -4.87
C GLY A 162 3.41 10.46 -3.63
N GLY A 163 4.55 9.78 -3.73
CA GLY A 163 5.46 9.61 -2.60
C GLY A 163 6.09 10.91 -2.14
N GLN A 164 6.45 11.82 -3.06
CA GLN A 164 6.94 13.14 -2.69
C GLN A 164 5.88 13.94 -1.93
N ARG A 165 4.62 13.94 -2.40
CA ARG A 165 3.53 14.67 -1.74
C ARG A 165 3.24 14.13 -0.35
N LEU A 166 3.18 12.81 -0.17
CA LEU A 166 2.93 12.18 1.13
C LEU A 166 4.06 12.51 2.13
N ARG A 167 5.32 12.40 1.72
CA ARG A 167 6.47 12.77 2.56
C ARG A 167 6.46 14.26 2.91
N ALA A 168 6.10 15.15 1.98
CA ALA A 168 5.99 16.59 2.22
C ALA A 168 4.88 16.96 3.22
N GLN A 169 3.88 16.10 3.40
CA GLN A 169 2.85 16.24 4.44
C GLN A 169 3.33 15.74 5.83
N GLY A 170 4.57 15.27 5.95
CA GLY A 170 5.12 14.72 7.18
C GLY A 170 4.80 13.25 7.43
N LEU A 171 4.23 12.54 6.44
CA LEU A 171 4.02 11.10 6.55
C LEU A 171 5.35 10.36 6.34
N GLU A 172 5.68 9.46 7.26
CA GLU A 172 6.76 8.50 7.06
C GLU A 172 6.34 7.47 6.00
N VAL A 173 7.06 7.46 4.87
CA VAL A 173 6.77 6.58 3.73
C VAL A 173 7.97 5.69 3.43
N LEU A 174 7.78 4.39 3.64
CA LEU A 174 8.72 3.34 3.24
C LEU A 174 8.33 2.76 1.87
N SER A 175 9.27 2.80 0.93
CA SER A 175 9.13 2.12 -0.35
C SER A 175 10.21 1.05 -0.45
N LEU A 176 9.81 -0.22 -0.51
CA LEU A 176 10.79 -1.33 -0.55
C LEU A 176 11.60 -1.33 -1.84
N SER A 177 11.04 -0.81 -2.93
CA SER A 177 11.73 -0.51 -4.18
C SER A 177 11.11 0.71 -4.85
N ILE A 178 11.93 1.54 -5.48
CA ILE A 178 11.48 2.72 -6.24
C ILE A 178 11.87 2.52 -7.70
N VAL A 179 10.88 2.49 -8.61
CA VAL A 179 11.10 2.54 -10.05
C VAL A 179 11.20 4.01 -10.46
N ARG A 180 12.39 4.47 -10.82
CA ARG A 180 12.64 5.88 -11.21
C ARG A 180 12.24 6.18 -12.65
N GLN A 181 12.26 5.18 -13.53
CA GLN A 181 11.94 5.36 -14.94
C GLN A 181 11.62 4.02 -15.61
N ILE A 182 10.76 4.06 -16.64
CA ILE A 182 10.59 2.98 -17.60
C ILE A 182 11.32 3.39 -18.89
N LYS A 183 12.22 2.53 -19.39
CA LYS A 183 12.97 2.77 -20.63
C LYS A 183 13.07 1.50 -21.44
N ASP A 184 12.59 1.53 -22.68
CA ASP A 184 12.63 0.39 -23.61
C ASP A 184 12.04 -0.89 -22.99
N GLY A 185 10.92 -0.75 -22.25
CA GLY A 185 10.27 -1.84 -21.52
C GLY A 185 10.99 -2.33 -20.27
N LYS A 186 12.14 -1.76 -19.91
CA LYS A 186 12.90 -2.07 -18.70
C LYS A 186 12.56 -1.11 -17.56
N LEU A 187 12.49 -1.65 -16.36
CA LEU A 187 12.24 -0.91 -15.12
C LEU A 187 13.58 -0.47 -14.52
N LEU A 188 13.88 0.82 -14.54
CA LEU A 188 15.07 1.37 -13.91
C LEU A 188 14.75 1.68 -12.45
N LEU A 189 15.51 1.10 -11.54
CA LEU A 189 15.33 1.28 -10.10
C LEU A 189 16.21 2.44 -9.57
N SER A 190 15.80 3.05 -8.45
CA SER A 190 16.67 3.93 -7.66
C SER A 190 17.84 3.15 -7.07
N GLU A 191 18.96 3.78 -6.71
CA GLU A 191 20.09 3.10 -6.05
C GLU A 191 19.99 3.10 -4.53
N ASP A 192 19.13 3.97 -3.97
CA ASP A 192 18.89 4.15 -2.54
C ASP A 192 17.87 3.15 -1.97
#